data_AF-A0A8T0PH72-F1
#
_entry.id   AF-A0A8T0PH72-F1
#
_cell.length_a   1.000
_cell.length_b   1.000
_cell.length_c   1.000
_cell.angle_alpha   90.00
_cell.angle_beta   90.00
_cell.angle_gamma   90.00
#
_symmetry.space_group_name_H-M   'P 1'
#
loop_
_entity.id
_entity.type
_entity.pdbx_description
1 polymer ?
#
loop_
_entity_poly.entity_id
_entity_poly.type
_entity_poly.pdbx_seq_one_letter_code
_entity_poly.pdbx_strand_id
1 'polypeptide(L)'
;LINDEPPPANASAGAGRTQHVGDRVRLVARSNDKAPLEENTHEVLLEIIDTSSTRERSGLDLVAVLDVSGSMEGPKLDKLKVAMKFVISKLGAMDRLSIVSFSSKAERLCELRSMTGASKDELIKDIIEGKLKASGLTNIRQGLETGLQVLADRRHRSCRVSSIVLKSDGVENVAIGASKVAIVGDVAVYTFGFGEDHDAEILTECFAETLFGLLRVVVQDLELTVWPQPGHSTIEDDDVVAGSYPKKPRVDGSGRRSISVSFGDLSSREVRKAIVHVCLPAVHREYRATALVARCSYRVQGQTFYSPSDGRLRCVIHRTRSAGRDAKKPYEVEEELIRIGYVEILEEVLTKGDTKILGKAQQFLDTKPPSRMIITLRNELQQLLTLSWKLLLVKLRELLTLHKRQRGGIFAPQPTAEYVAEAKEFDKDPSRPPRSSGWWAWAMVILCTVLATGIIVAGVAVFAVYTFFKPKMPYLVLGLLQYDQGGTIQSLQMSITILAENNNSKADAAFSRVDLALGFHGSDVALLRADPFVVARESSLPLRYNVVSGGRTLDPAGMQSMDESLRAGVVPLDLLGKARTRWKVGVFVKIRYWTRISCHLRFFFPGNGTVMPTDRDRCRSR
;
A
#
# COMPACT_ATOMS: atom_id res chain seq x y z
N LEU A 1 -9.24 -37.31 4.05
CA LEU A 1 -8.10 -37.00 3.17
C LEU A 1 -8.68 -36.33 1.92
N ILE A 2 -9.28 -35.14 1.99
CA ILE A 2 -8.65 -33.80 2.07
C ILE A 2 -7.41 -33.72 1.18
N ASN A 3 -7.57 -33.06 0.03
CA ASN A 3 -6.58 -32.30 -0.74
C ASN A 3 -7.43 -31.43 -1.70
N ASP A 4 -7.68 -30.16 -1.37
CA ASP A 4 -6.85 -28.99 -1.70
C ASP A 4 -6.78 -28.71 -3.21
N GLU A 5 -7.77 -27.93 -3.68
CA GLU A 5 -7.65 -27.14 -4.91
C GLU A 5 -8.08 -25.70 -4.56
N PRO A 6 -7.17 -24.70 -4.71
CA PRO A 6 -7.48 -23.31 -4.39
C PRO A 6 -8.33 -22.66 -5.48
N PRO A 7 -9.26 -21.74 -5.15
CA PRO A 7 -10.00 -20.99 -6.15
C PRO A 7 -9.08 -19.98 -6.87
N PRO A 8 -9.41 -19.59 -8.12
CA PRO A 8 -8.47 -18.96 -9.04
C PRO A 8 -8.05 -17.55 -8.57
N ALA A 9 -6.74 -17.30 -8.72
CA ALA A 9 -6.13 -16.00 -8.54
C ALA A 9 -6.62 -15.04 -9.64
N ASN A 10 -7.49 -14.09 -9.29
CA ASN A 10 -7.73 -12.91 -10.10
C ASN A 10 -6.51 -11.97 -9.99
N ALA A 11 -5.56 -12.18 -10.88
CA ALA A 11 -4.49 -11.24 -11.17
C ALA A 11 -5.05 -10.07 -12.01
N SER A 12 -5.56 -9.02 -11.35
CA SER A 12 -5.68 -7.70 -11.97
C SER A 12 -4.41 -6.90 -11.71
N ALA A 13 -3.39 -7.13 -12.53
CA ALA A 13 -2.22 -6.27 -12.59
C ALA A 13 -2.62 -4.89 -13.17
N GLY A 14 -2.37 -3.84 -12.38
CA GLY A 14 -1.94 -2.53 -12.87
C GLY A 14 -2.83 -1.79 -13.87
N ALA A 15 -4.03 -1.40 -13.45
CA ALA A 15 -4.63 -0.15 -13.94
C ALA A 15 -4.53 0.87 -12.82
N GLY A 16 -3.70 1.90 -12.98
CA GLY A 16 -3.66 3.05 -12.08
C GLY A 16 -5.03 3.73 -12.11
N ARG A 17 -5.90 3.37 -11.17
CA ARG A 17 -7.17 4.05 -10.95
C ARG A 17 -6.79 5.44 -10.47
N THR A 18 -6.95 6.44 -11.32
CA THR A 18 -6.90 7.85 -10.92
C THR A 18 -7.92 8.03 -9.82
N GLN A 19 -7.46 8.10 -8.57
CA GLN A 19 -8.30 8.35 -7.41
C GLN A 19 -8.96 9.71 -7.63
N HIS A 20 -10.30 9.75 -7.72
CA HIS A 20 -11.00 11.01 -7.86
C HIS A 20 -10.72 11.89 -6.64
N VAL A 21 -10.61 13.20 -6.84
CA VAL A 21 -10.34 14.20 -5.77
C VAL A 21 -11.31 14.06 -4.59
N GLY A 22 -12.52 13.53 -4.84
CA GLY A 22 -13.57 13.28 -3.87
C GLY A 22 -13.58 11.89 -3.20
N ASP A 23 -12.61 11.01 -3.46
CA ASP A 23 -12.49 9.70 -2.80
C ASP A 23 -11.40 9.75 -1.73
N ARG A 24 -11.55 10.67 -0.77
CA ARG A 24 -10.58 10.86 0.33
C ARG A 24 -11.03 10.25 1.65
N VAL A 25 -12.33 10.03 1.83
CA VAL A 25 -12.89 9.47 3.05
C VAL A 25 -13.69 8.22 2.74
N ARG A 26 -13.50 7.18 3.54
CA ARG A 26 -14.32 5.97 3.54
C ARG A 26 -15.04 5.83 4.88
N LEU A 27 -16.37 5.84 4.83
CA LEU A 27 -17.23 5.48 5.96
C LEU A 27 -17.49 3.96 5.96
N VAL A 28 -17.22 3.30 7.08
CA VAL A 28 -17.40 1.85 7.27
C VAL A 28 -18.27 1.61 8.51
N ALA A 29 -19.15 0.63 8.48
CA ALA A 29 -19.92 0.18 9.63
C ALA A 29 -19.47 -1.22 10.06
N ARG A 30 -19.40 -1.45 11.36
CA ARG A 30 -19.12 -2.75 11.97
C ARG A 30 -20.14 -3.03 13.06
N SER A 31 -20.83 -4.15 12.94
CA SER A 31 -21.83 -4.60 13.90
C SER A 31 -22.05 -6.10 13.72
N ASN A 32 -22.78 -6.71 14.65
CA ASN A 32 -23.31 -8.06 14.42
C ASN A 32 -24.30 -8.03 13.25
N ASP A 33 -24.33 -9.10 12.46
CA ASP A 33 -25.27 -9.24 11.33
C ASP A 33 -26.65 -9.75 11.78
N LYS A 34 -26.74 -10.28 13.00
CA LYS A 34 -27.94 -10.83 13.63
C LYS A 34 -28.29 -10.12 14.93
N ALA A 35 -29.59 -10.01 15.20
CA ALA A 35 -30.14 -9.54 16.47
C ALA A 35 -31.34 -10.42 16.88
N PRO A 36 -31.63 -10.55 18.19
CA PRO A 36 -32.77 -11.35 18.68
C PRO A 36 -34.10 -10.79 18.18
N LEU A 37 -35.22 -11.47 18.45
CA LEU A 37 -36.55 -10.94 18.12
C LEU A 37 -37.10 -10.01 19.22
N GLU A 38 -36.64 -10.17 20.45
CA GLU A 38 -36.99 -9.28 21.56
C GLU A 38 -36.42 -7.88 21.36
N GLU A 39 -36.95 -6.93 22.13
CA GLU A 39 -36.36 -5.60 22.20
C GLU A 39 -34.92 -5.67 22.72
N ASN A 40 -34.00 -5.01 22.01
CA ASN A 40 -32.60 -4.94 22.42
C ASN A 40 -31.90 -3.72 21.81
N THR A 41 -30.85 -3.27 22.49
CA THR A 41 -29.88 -2.34 21.92
C THR A 41 -28.88 -3.09 21.05
N HIS A 42 -28.59 -2.55 19.88
CA HIS A 42 -27.63 -3.09 18.93
C HIS A 42 -26.52 -2.08 18.68
N GLU A 43 -25.28 -2.41 19.02
CA GLU A 43 -24.16 -1.48 18.84
C GLU A 43 -23.61 -1.53 17.42
N VAL A 44 -23.57 -0.36 16.76
CA VAL A 44 -22.96 -0.17 15.45
C VAL A 44 -21.78 0.78 15.58
N LEU A 45 -20.58 0.30 15.29
CA LEU A 45 -19.38 1.13 15.18
C LEU A 45 -19.29 1.71 13.77
N LEU A 46 -19.25 3.03 13.66
CA LEU A 46 -18.99 3.76 12.44
C LEU A 46 -17.55 4.27 12.43
N GLU A 47 -16.75 3.81 11.46
CA GLU A 47 -15.36 4.23 11.26
C GLU A 47 -15.26 5.14 10.04
N ILE A 48 -14.63 6.29 10.20
CA ILE A 48 -14.36 7.25 9.15
C ILE A 48 -12.86 7.27 8.91
N ILE A 49 -12.45 6.77 7.76
CA ILE A 49 -11.05 6.44 7.46
C ILE A 49 -10.57 7.32 6.31
N ASP A 50 -9.41 7.94 6.49
CA ASP A 50 -8.68 8.57 5.38
C ASP A 50 -8.20 7.52 4.36
N THR A 51 -8.46 7.80 3.08
CA THR A 51 -8.04 6.97 1.94
C THR A 51 -7.12 7.73 0.97
N SER A 52 -6.82 9.00 1.27
CA SER A 52 -6.00 9.84 0.41
C SER A 52 -4.52 9.42 0.42
N SER A 53 -3.84 9.69 -0.69
CA SER A 53 -2.39 9.57 -0.73
C SER A 53 -1.76 10.75 0.03
N THR A 54 -0.66 10.50 0.75
CA THR A 54 0.00 11.49 1.63
C THR A 54 0.55 12.73 0.92
N ARG A 55 0.40 12.85 -0.41
CA ARG A 55 0.95 13.95 -1.23
C ARG A 55 -0.04 15.11 -1.46
N GLU A 56 -1.32 14.95 -1.15
CA GLU A 56 -2.35 15.94 -1.53
C GLU A 56 -2.96 16.69 -0.33
N ARG A 57 -2.11 17.30 0.50
CA ARG A 57 -2.59 18.12 1.64
C ARG A 57 -3.13 19.48 1.19
N SER A 58 -4.03 20.05 1.99
CA SER A 58 -4.47 21.45 1.81
C SER A 58 -3.37 22.43 2.26
N GLY A 59 -3.38 23.65 1.72
CA GLY A 59 -2.50 24.72 2.18
C GLY A 59 -2.88 25.18 3.59
N LEU A 60 -1.90 25.52 4.42
CA LEU A 60 -2.13 25.98 5.79
C LEU A 60 -2.12 27.51 5.87
N ASP A 61 -3.11 28.11 6.54
CA ASP A 61 -3.12 29.48 7.05
C ASP A 61 -2.85 29.45 8.55
N LEU A 62 -1.59 29.71 8.91
CA LEU A 62 -1.16 29.74 10.30
C LEU A 62 -1.08 31.19 10.78
N VAL A 63 -1.69 31.48 11.93
CA VAL A 63 -1.48 32.74 12.64
C VAL A 63 -0.79 32.43 13.96
N ALA A 64 0.44 32.91 14.12
CA ALA A 64 1.21 32.79 15.34
C ALA A 64 0.95 34.02 16.23
N VAL A 65 0.27 33.83 17.35
CA VAL A 65 -0.02 34.84 18.38
C VAL A 65 0.98 34.65 19.52
N LEU A 66 1.96 35.55 19.61
CA LEU A 66 3.18 35.36 20.38
C LEU A 66 3.26 36.37 21.53
N ASP A 67 3.40 35.88 22.75
CA ASP A 67 3.66 36.71 23.93
C ASP A 67 5.07 37.29 23.86
N VAL A 68 5.16 38.60 24.03
CA VAL A 68 6.40 39.37 24.14
C VAL A 68 6.35 40.28 25.36
N SER A 69 5.60 39.92 26.40
CA SER A 69 5.58 40.62 27.69
C SER A 69 6.94 40.58 28.37
N GLY A 70 7.15 41.42 29.39
CA GLY A 70 8.42 41.50 30.11
C GLY A 70 8.89 40.16 30.72
N SER A 71 7.96 39.27 31.10
CA SER A 71 8.31 37.95 31.66
C SER A 71 8.94 36.98 30.64
N MET A 72 8.77 37.26 29.34
CA MET A 72 9.39 36.51 28.25
C MET A 72 10.86 36.87 28.05
N GLU A 73 11.39 37.90 28.74
CA GLU A 73 12.77 38.37 28.55
C GLU A 73 13.81 37.26 28.78
N GLY A 74 14.87 37.28 27.98
CA GLY A 74 15.96 36.31 28.05
C GLY A 74 15.62 34.95 27.40
N PRO A 75 15.94 33.82 28.05
CA PRO A 75 15.90 32.50 27.42
C PRO A 75 14.54 32.09 26.83
N LYS A 76 13.43 32.55 27.41
CA LYS A 76 12.08 32.22 26.94
C LYS A 76 11.80 32.79 25.55
N LEU A 77 12.10 34.08 25.34
CA LEU A 77 11.97 34.73 24.04
C LEU A 77 12.97 34.16 23.02
N ASP A 78 14.20 33.83 23.43
CA ASP A 78 15.18 33.22 22.54
C ASP A 78 14.71 31.84 22.05
N LYS A 79 14.20 31.00 22.95
CA LYS A 79 13.58 29.71 22.58
C LYS A 79 12.36 29.89 21.69
N LEU A 80 11.53 30.90 21.95
CA LEU A 80 10.40 31.22 21.09
C LEU A 80 10.85 31.58 19.66
N LYS A 81 11.91 32.38 19.53
CA LYS A 81 12.49 32.72 18.23
C LYS A 81 13.00 31.47 17.51
N VAL A 82 13.71 30.58 18.21
CA VAL A 82 14.19 29.30 17.64
C VAL A 82 13.03 28.43 17.16
N ALA A 83 12.00 28.23 17.97
CA ALA A 83 10.81 27.46 17.59
C ALA A 83 10.11 28.06 16.37
N MET A 84 9.98 29.39 16.29
CA MET A 84 9.38 30.06 15.14
C MET A 84 10.23 29.93 13.87
N LYS A 85 11.57 29.95 13.96
CA LYS A 85 12.45 29.65 12.82
C LYS A 85 12.22 28.23 12.31
N PHE A 86 12.05 27.25 13.20
CA PHE A 86 11.70 25.88 12.82
C PHE A 86 10.36 25.83 12.08
N VAL A 87 9.31 26.47 12.60
CA VAL A 87 8.00 26.54 11.93
C VAL A 87 8.13 27.12 10.52
N ILE A 88 8.76 28.30 10.39
CA ILE A 88 8.97 28.98 9.10
C ILE A 88 9.71 28.07 8.12
N SER A 89 10.71 27.32 8.60
CA SER A 89 11.48 26.40 7.76
C SER A 89 10.62 25.26 7.17
N LYS A 90 9.63 24.77 7.92
CA LYS A 90 8.76 23.64 7.54
C LYS A 90 7.57 24.01 6.67
N LEU A 91 7.13 25.27 6.71
CA LEU A 91 6.05 25.76 5.84
C LEU A 91 6.50 25.81 4.37
N GLY A 92 5.64 25.43 3.43
CA GLY A 92 5.92 25.49 2.00
C GLY A 92 5.32 26.72 1.32
N ALA A 93 5.59 26.91 0.03
CA ALA A 93 5.01 28.02 -0.76
C ALA A 93 3.45 27.97 -0.84
N MET A 94 2.87 26.79 -0.59
CA MET A 94 1.41 26.61 -0.47
C MET A 94 0.87 26.98 0.92
N ASP A 95 1.71 27.31 1.88
CA ASP A 95 1.30 27.72 3.22
C ASP A 95 1.46 29.24 3.39
N ARG A 96 0.67 29.82 4.29
CA ARG A 96 0.74 31.22 4.65
C ARG A 96 0.92 31.38 6.16
N LEU A 97 1.72 32.35 6.55
CA LEU A 97 1.96 32.70 7.94
C LEU A 97 1.66 34.18 8.18
N SER A 98 1.01 34.49 9.29
CA SER A 98 0.96 35.83 9.88
C SER A 98 1.42 35.73 11.33
N ILE A 99 2.13 36.75 11.80
CA ILE A 99 2.65 36.84 13.16
C ILE A 99 1.98 38.04 13.82
N VAL A 100 1.36 37.78 14.97
CA VAL A 100 0.80 38.76 15.88
C VAL A 100 1.61 38.66 17.16
N SER A 101 2.24 39.74 17.61
CA SER A 101 2.82 39.81 18.94
C SER A 101 1.85 40.49 19.90
N PHE A 102 1.87 40.09 21.17
CA PHE A 102 1.11 40.80 22.19
C PHE A 102 1.92 41.00 23.47
N SER A 103 1.71 42.16 24.08
CA SER A 103 2.10 42.48 25.45
C SER A 103 0.95 43.25 26.09
N SER A 104 1.15 44.51 26.52
CA SER A 104 0.05 45.40 26.94
C SER A 104 -0.94 45.66 25.80
N LYS A 105 -0.45 45.60 24.56
CA LYS A 105 -1.24 45.70 23.32
C LYS A 105 -0.86 44.60 22.34
N ALA A 106 -1.76 44.27 21.42
CA ALA A 106 -1.47 43.36 20.31
C ALA A 106 -1.10 44.14 19.04
N GLU A 107 -0.11 43.64 18.31
CA GLU A 107 0.35 44.18 17.03
C GLU A 107 0.50 43.06 16.00
N ARG A 108 -0.05 43.28 14.80
CA ARG A 108 0.17 42.39 13.65
C ARG A 108 1.50 42.76 12.98
N LEU A 109 2.53 41.95 13.21
CA LEU A 109 3.88 42.21 12.72
C LEU A 109 4.03 41.96 11.22
N CYS A 110 3.21 41.07 10.65
CA CYS A 110 3.17 40.83 9.21
C CYS A 110 1.78 40.41 8.72
N GLU A 111 1.51 40.71 7.45
CA GLU A 111 0.32 40.21 6.77
C GLU A 111 0.39 38.70 6.53
N LEU A 112 -0.77 38.09 6.25
CA LEU A 112 -0.86 36.66 5.94
C LEU A 112 -0.27 36.41 4.55
N ARG A 113 1.01 35.99 4.51
CA ARG A 113 1.83 35.90 3.30
C ARG A 113 2.31 34.48 3.02
N SER A 114 2.57 34.14 1.76
CA SER A 114 3.05 32.80 1.33
C SER A 114 4.49 32.54 1.74
N MET A 115 4.81 31.33 2.19
CA MET A 115 6.13 30.95 2.70
C MET A 115 7.09 30.50 1.58
N THR A 116 7.40 31.42 0.67
CA THR A 116 8.47 31.29 -0.34
C THR A 116 9.85 31.53 0.28
N GLY A 117 10.94 31.11 -0.38
CA GLY A 117 12.31 31.28 0.14
C GLY A 117 12.60 32.72 0.60
N ALA A 118 12.43 33.70 -0.29
CA ALA A 118 12.62 35.11 0.04
C ALA A 118 11.71 35.60 1.18
N SER A 119 10.46 35.14 1.21
CA SER A 119 9.53 35.52 2.29
C SER A 119 9.94 34.94 3.64
N LYS A 120 10.55 33.76 3.67
CA LYS A 120 11.05 33.15 4.90
C LYS A 120 12.23 33.93 5.45
N ASP A 121 13.19 34.28 4.58
CA ASP A 121 14.40 35.00 4.96
C ASP A 121 14.06 36.39 5.53
N GLU A 122 13.15 37.12 4.88
CA GLU A 122 12.65 38.41 5.36
C GLU A 122 11.94 38.28 6.73
N LEU A 123 11.07 37.28 6.88
CA LEU A 123 10.37 37.03 8.15
C LEU A 123 11.35 36.73 9.29
N ILE A 124 12.37 35.92 9.04
CA ILE A 124 13.35 35.55 10.07
C ILE A 124 14.16 36.79 10.48
N LYS A 125 14.70 37.53 9.50
CA LYS A 125 15.56 38.68 9.76
C LYS A 125 14.80 39.86 10.37
N ASP A 126 13.72 40.28 9.73
CA ASP A 126 13.08 41.55 10.06
C ASP A 126 12.07 41.41 11.19
N ILE A 127 11.35 40.28 11.26
CA ILE A 127 10.29 40.07 12.27
C ILE A 127 10.81 39.29 13.47
N ILE A 128 11.33 38.07 13.26
CA ILE A 128 11.74 37.19 14.37
C ILE A 128 12.95 37.76 15.11
N GLU A 129 13.99 38.19 14.40
CA GLU A 129 15.20 38.75 15.01
C GLU A 129 15.04 40.25 15.32
N GLY A 130 14.45 41.02 14.39
CA GLY A 130 14.34 42.47 14.50
C GLY A 130 13.25 42.99 15.44
N LYS A 131 12.01 42.50 15.31
CA LYS A 131 10.83 43.09 15.99
C LYS A 131 10.40 42.39 17.28
N LEU A 132 10.64 41.08 17.43
CA LEU A 132 10.27 40.38 18.67
C LEU A 132 11.20 40.76 19.83
N LYS A 133 10.71 41.63 20.72
CA LYS A 133 11.42 42.13 21.91
C LYS A 133 10.48 42.13 23.11
N ALA A 134 10.97 41.62 24.24
CA ALA A 134 10.21 41.58 25.49
C ALA A 134 9.96 43.00 26.01
N SER A 135 8.70 43.33 26.27
CA SER A 135 8.30 44.62 26.87
C SER A 135 6.85 44.59 27.37
N GLY A 136 6.53 45.42 28.36
CA GLY A 136 5.15 45.63 28.80
C GLY A 136 4.52 44.48 29.59
N LEU A 137 3.20 44.55 29.74
CA LEU A 137 2.36 43.59 30.48
C LEU A 137 1.83 42.51 29.52
N THR A 138 0.80 41.76 29.92
CA THR A 138 0.23 40.64 29.16
C THR A 138 -1.25 40.85 28.89
N ASN A 139 -1.66 40.93 27.61
CA ASN A 139 -3.04 41.08 27.17
C ASN A 139 -3.40 40.00 26.12
N ILE A 140 -3.57 38.77 26.61
CA ILE A 140 -3.87 37.58 25.80
C ILE A 140 -5.13 37.79 24.97
N ARG A 141 -6.15 38.43 25.56
CA ARG A 141 -7.43 38.68 24.90
C ARG A 141 -7.25 39.47 23.61
N GLN A 142 -6.55 40.59 23.67
CA GLN A 142 -6.33 41.43 22.49
C GLN A 142 -5.46 40.71 21.44
N GLY A 143 -4.48 39.92 21.89
CA GLY A 143 -3.67 39.06 21.01
C GLY A 143 -4.53 38.07 20.22
N LEU A 144 -5.41 37.36 20.92
CA LEU A 144 -6.31 36.37 20.33
C LEU A 144 -7.35 37.03 19.40
N GLU A 145 -7.97 38.13 19.81
CA GLU A 145 -8.93 38.88 18.98
C GLU A 145 -8.27 39.35 17.68
N THR A 146 -7.04 39.87 17.75
CA THR A 146 -6.25 40.28 16.57
C THR A 146 -5.95 39.08 15.67
N GLY A 147 -5.53 37.94 16.24
CA GLY A 147 -5.26 36.73 15.47
C GLY A 147 -6.50 36.17 14.77
N LEU A 148 -7.66 36.21 15.44
CA LEU A 148 -8.94 35.82 14.85
C LEU A 148 -9.34 36.77 13.71
N GLN A 149 -9.14 38.07 13.88
CA GLN A 149 -9.41 39.07 12.84
C GLN A 149 -8.56 38.83 11.58
N VAL A 150 -7.28 38.46 11.72
CA VAL A 150 -6.44 38.10 10.56
C VAL A 150 -7.03 36.96 9.74
N LEU A 151 -7.61 35.95 10.40
CA LEU A 151 -8.26 34.83 9.72
C LEU A 151 -9.64 35.19 9.16
N ALA A 152 -10.36 36.10 9.82
CA ALA A 152 -11.64 36.62 9.34
C ALA A 152 -11.47 37.46 8.07
N ASP A 153 -10.42 38.28 7.97
CA ASP A 153 -10.18 39.20 6.86
C ASP A 153 -9.63 38.51 5.59
N ARG A 154 -9.48 37.18 5.61
CA ARG A 154 -9.02 36.41 4.46
C ARG A 154 -9.99 36.53 3.29
N ARG A 155 -9.49 37.09 2.17
CA ARG A 155 -10.17 37.09 0.86
C ARG A 155 -10.35 35.69 0.28
N HIS A 156 -9.36 34.81 0.52
CA HIS A 156 -9.37 33.43 0.03
C HIS A 156 -9.38 32.47 1.22
N ARG A 157 -10.58 31.95 1.51
CA ARG A 157 -10.83 30.96 2.57
C ARG A 157 -10.93 29.53 2.03
N SER A 158 -11.26 29.37 0.76
CA SER A 158 -11.43 28.07 0.12
C SER A 158 -10.12 27.29 0.10
N CYS A 159 -10.22 25.97 0.28
CA CYS A 159 -9.11 25.02 0.11
C CYS A 159 -7.95 25.12 1.12
N ARG A 160 -8.16 25.72 2.30
CA ARG A 160 -7.10 25.96 3.27
C ARG A 160 -7.49 25.64 4.70
N VAL A 161 -6.59 24.96 5.40
CA VAL A 161 -6.65 24.77 6.85
C VAL A 161 -6.35 26.09 7.51
N SER A 162 -7.11 26.50 8.52
CA SER A 162 -6.79 27.70 9.30
C SER A 162 -6.63 27.38 10.77
N SER A 163 -5.56 27.86 11.36
CA SER A 163 -5.28 27.65 12.77
C SER A 163 -4.51 28.81 13.38
N ILE A 164 -4.79 29.06 14.65
CA ILE A 164 -4.04 29.99 15.48
C ILE A 164 -3.16 29.15 16.40
N VAL A 165 -1.88 29.49 16.47
CA VAL A 165 -1.00 29.03 17.55
C VAL A 165 -0.77 30.21 18.48
N LEU A 166 -1.23 30.10 19.72
CA LEU A 166 -1.05 31.10 20.76
C LEU A 166 -0.02 30.60 21.77
N LYS A 167 0.96 31.44 22.11
CA LYS A 167 1.95 31.16 23.16
C LYS A 167 1.92 32.29 24.18
N SER A 168 1.86 31.94 25.47
CA SER A 168 2.01 32.87 26.61
C SER A 168 2.80 32.22 27.76
N ASP A 169 3.47 33.03 28.57
CA ASP A 169 4.06 32.62 29.86
C ASP A 169 3.26 33.11 31.08
N GLY A 170 2.15 33.81 30.85
CA GLY A 170 1.33 34.42 31.90
C GLY A 170 0.43 33.41 32.63
N VAL A 171 0.35 33.55 33.95
CA VAL A 171 -0.61 32.83 34.80
C VAL A 171 -1.96 33.54 34.76
N GLU A 172 -2.93 32.96 34.05
CA GLU A 172 -4.35 33.08 34.40
C GLU A 172 -4.89 31.69 34.72
N ASN A 173 -5.59 31.59 35.86
CA ASN A 173 -6.12 30.42 36.56
C ASN A 173 -6.73 29.28 35.70
N VAL A 174 -5.93 28.53 34.93
CA VAL A 174 -6.12 27.08 34.73
C VAL A 174 -4.76 26.47 34.38
N ALA A 175 -4.12 25.79 35.33
CA ALA A 175 -2.86 25.06 35.09
C ALA A 175 -3.02 24.03 33.95
N ILE A 176 -2.42 24.28 32.78
CA ILE A 176 -2.48 23.34 31.64
C ILE A 176 -1.19 23.39 30.82
N GLY A 177 -0.35 22.37 31.01
CA GLY A 177 0.72 21.98 30.08
C GLY A 177 0.16 21.26 28.84
N ALA A 178 1.01 21.16 27.81
CA ALA A 178 0.78 20.55 26.48
C ALA A 178 -0.50 21.01 25.72
N SER A 179 -0.28 21.77 24.64
CA SER A 179 -1.23 22.18 23.58
C SER A 179 -2.72 21.99 23.88
N LYS A 180 -3.38 22.98 24.49
CA LYS A 180 -4.84 22.99 24.57
C LYS A 180 -5.43 23.46 23.24
N VAL A 181 -6.40 22.71 22.69
CA VAL A 181 -7.11 23.09 21.45
C VAL A 181 -8.48 23.67 21.80
N ALA A 182 -8.57 25.01 21.86
CA ALA A 182 -9.86 25.70 21.88
C ALA A 182 -10.38 25.85 20.44
N ILE A 183 -11.68 25.69 20.23
CA ILE A 183 -12.31 26.04 18.95
C ILE A 183 -13.07 27.34 19.19
N VAL A 184 -12.64 28.42 18.56
CA VAL A 184 -13.30 29.74 18.64
C VAL A 184 -13.96 30.00 17.28
N GLY A 185 -15.28 29.90 17.23
CA GLY A 185 -16.02 29.84 15.96
C GLY A 185 -15.65 28.56 15.20
N ASP A 186 -15.11 28.71 13.99
CA ASP A 186 -14.64 27.61 13.14
C ASP A 186 -13.09 27.50 13.11
N VAL A 187 -12.39 28.20 14.03
CA VAL A 187 -10.93 28.25 14.05
C VAL A 187 -10.37 27.44 15.22
N ALA A 188 -9.46 26.52 14.94
CA ALA A 188 -8.68 25.82 15.95
C ALA A 188 -7.58 26.75 16.51
N VAL A 189 -7.56 26.93 17.83
CA VAL A 189 -6.59 27.71 18.58
C VAL A 189 -5.79 26.76 19.47
N TYR A 190 -4.50 26.65 19.19
CA TYR A 190 -3.54 25.82 19.91
C TYR A 190 -2.79 26.70 20.90
N THR A 191 -3.01 26.51 22.20
CA THR A 191 -2.38 27.33 23.24
C THR A 191 -1.22 26.59 23.91
N PHE A 192 -0.09 27.26 24.04
CA PHE A 192 1.08 26.79 24.76
C PHE A 192 1.39 27.73 25.94
N GLY A 193 1.57 27.19 27.14
CA GLY A 193 2.06 27.90 28.33
C GLY A 193 3.57 27.72 28.49
N PHE A 194 4.31 28.67 29.08
CA PHE A 194 5.52 28.34 29.82
C PHE A 194 5.08 28.07 31.27
N GLY A 195 5.19 26.82 31.74
CA GLY A 195 5.10 26.49 33.16
C GLY A 195 6.39 26.87 33.90
N GLU A 196 6.78 26.09 34.91
CA GLU A 196 8.12 26.20 35.51
C GLU A 196 9.19 26.12 34.41
N ASP A 197 10.37 26.74 34.63
CA ASP A 197 11.35 27.10 33.59
C ASP A 197 11.78 25.94 32.65
N HIS A 198 11.52 24.69 33.01
CA HIS A 198 11.70 23.48 32.19
C HIS A 198 10.84 23.43 30.90
N ASP A 199 9.70 24.12 30.84
CA ASP A 199 8.81 24.10 29.67
C ASP A 199 9.38 24.84 28.44
N ALA A 200 10.42 25.65 28.65
CA ALA A 200 11.10 26.37 27.56
C ALA A 200 11.93 25.44 26.66
N GLU A 201 12.47 24.35 27.22
CA GLU A 201 13.39 23.46 26.50
C GLU A 201 12.68 22.60 25.46
N ILE A 202 11.41 22.25 25.68
CA ILE A 202 10.62 21.39 24.77
C ILE A 202 9.76 22.19 23.77
N LEU A 203 9.92 23.52 23.72
CA LEU A 203 9.03 24.39 22.93
C LEU A 203 9.05 24.06 21.43
N THR A 204 10.24 23.86 20.87
CA THR A 204 10.43 23.52 19.46
C THR A 204 9.75 22.18 19.13
N GLU A 205 9.81 21.21 20.04
CA GLU A 205 9.13 19.91 19.90
C GLU A 205 7.61 20.08 19.90
N CYS A 206 7.06 20.84 20.86
CA CYS A 206 5.62 21.11 20.93
C CYS A 206 5.09 21.82 19.67
N PHE A 207 5.81 22.81 19.15
CA PHE A 207 5.47 23.48 17.90
C PHE A 207 5.58 22.52 16.71
N ALA A 208 6.60 21.66 16.69
CA ALA A 208 6.80 20.66 15.66
C ALA A 208 5.62 19.67 15.61
N GLU A 209 5.19 19.15 16.75
CA GLU A 209 4.05 18.24 16.85
C GLU A 209 2.75 18.86 16.35
N THR A 210 2.43 20.07 16.79
CA THR A 210 1.24 20.79 16.33
C THR A 210 1.29 21.08 14.84
N LEU A 211 2.43 21.57 14.34
CA LEU A 211 2.61 21.85 12.93
C LEU A 211 2.50 20.56 12.08
N PHE A 212 3.06 19.44 12.56
CA PHE A 212 2.98 18.15 11.89
C PHE A 212 1.52 17.70 11.70
N GLY A 213 0.67 17.88 12.70
CA GLY A 213 -0.76 17.61 12.59
C GLY A 213 -1.44 18.51 11.57
N LEU A 214 -1.18 19.82 11.63
CA LEU A 214 -1.78 20.81 10.73
C LEU A 214 -1.40 20.59 9.25
N LEU A 215 -0.15 20.22 8.99
CA LEU A 215 0.34 19.90 7.65
C LEU A 215 -0.19 18.56 7.12
N ARG A 216 -0.98 17.82 7.90
CA ARG A 216 -1.53 16.53 7.48
C ARG A 216 -3.03 16.51 7.30
N VAL A 217 -3.72 17.64 7.47
CA VAL A 217 -5.16 17.71 7.22
C VAL A 217 -5.46 17.40 5.75
N VAL A 218 -6.26 16.35 5.54
CA VAL A 218 -6.62 15.82 4.21
C VAL A 218 -8.01 16.28 3.78
N VAL A 219 -8.93 16.44 4.74
CA VAL A 219 -10.29 16.94 4.54
C VAL A 219 -10.73 17.83 5.69
N GLN A 220 -11.63 18.77 5.39
CA GLN A 220 -12.19 19.75 6.33
C GLN A 220 -13.68 19.49 6.57
N ASP A 221 -14.24 20.07 7.62
CA ASP A 221 -15.68 20.02 7.95
C ASP A 221 -16.28 18.61 7.85
N LEU A 222 -15.57 17.61 8.35
CA LEU A 222 -16.07 16.25 8.41
C LEU A 222 -17.29 16.21 9.33
N GLU A 223 -18.44 15.89 8.76
CA GLU A 223 -19.70 15.70 9.46
C GLU A 223 -20.24 14.31 9.16
N LEU A 224 -20.52 13.53 10.21
CA LEU A 224 -21.21 12.26 10.12
C LEU A 224 -22.68 12.48 10.44
N THR A 225 -23.57 12.09 9.54
CA THR A 225 -25.01 12.08 9.82
C THR A 225 -25.52 10.65 9.89
N VAL A 226 -26.29 10.36 10.94
CA VAL A 226 -26.95 9.08 11.19
C VAL A 226 -28.46 9.25 11.18
N TRP A 227 -29.17 8.30 10.58
CA TRP A 227 -30.63 8.25 10.54
C TRP A 227 -31.12 6.91 11.09
N PRO A 228 -32.11 6.90 12.00
CA PRO A 228 -32.85 5.70 12.34
C PRO A 228 -33.65 5.22 11.11
N GLN A 229 -34.02 3.95 11.11
CA GLN A 229 -34.90 3.41 10.09
C GLN A 229 -36.33 3.36 10.64
N PRO A 230 -37.27 4.16 10.09
CA PRO A 230 -38.65 4.17 10.56
C PRO A 230 -39.27 2.76 10.57
N GLY A 231 -39.93 2.41 11.67
CA GLY A 231 -40.57 1.10 11.87
C GLY A 231 -39.61 -0.05 12.19
N HIS A 232 -38.29 0.17 12.15
CA HIS A 232 -37.29 -0.86 12.40
C HIS A 232 -36.32 -0.52 13.53
N SER A 233 -36.07 0.77 13.79
CA SER A 233 -35.19 1.21 14.86
C SER A 233 -35.50 2.63 15.34
N THR A 234 -35.07 2.92 16.57
CA THR A 234 -35.00 4.26 17.15
C THR A 234 -33.56 4.58 17.54
N ILE A 235 -33.22 5.88 17.47
CA ILE A 235 -31.93 6.43 17.88
C ILE A 235 -32.20 7.81 18.48
N GLU A 236 -31.85 7.97 19.74
CA GLU A 236 -31.90 9.22 20.48
C GLU A 236 -30.53 9.91 20.51
N ASP A 237 -30.45 11.13 21.05
CA ASP A 237 -29.23 11.92 20.97
C ASP A 237 -28.08 11.33 21.79
N ASP A 238 -28.40 10.69 22.91
CA ASP A 238 -27.43 10.03 23.80
C ASP A 238 -27.00 8.65 23.29
N ASP A 239 -27.75 8.07 22.35
CA ASP A 239 -27.39 6.80 21.70
C ASP A 239 -26.20 6.95 20.75
N VAL A 240 -25.83 8.17 20.37
CA VAL A 240 -24.65 8.45 19.53
C VAL A 240 -23.47 8.84 20.42
N VAL A 241 -22.57 7.89 20.63
CA VAL A 241 -21.34 8.05 21.43
C VAL A 241 -20.19 8.45 20.50
N ALA A 242 -19.84 9.73 20.52
CA ALA A 242 -18.75 10.32 19.75
C ALA A 242 -17.83 11.21 20.62
N GLY A 243 -17.62 10.83 21.88
CA GLY A 243 -16.78 11.58 22.82
C GLY A 243 -17.26 13.02 23.02
N SER A 244 -16.35 13.99 22.88
CA SER A 244 -16.64 15.43 23.06
C SER A 244 -17.03 16.15 21.76
N TYR A 245 -17.29 15.41 20.69
CA TYR A 245 -17.70 16.02 19.43
C TYR A 245 -19.13 16.55 19.52
N PRO A 246 -19.39 17.77 18.99
CA PRO A 246 -20.72 18.37 19.04
C PRO A 246 -21.70 17.56 18.21
N LYS A 247 -22.85 17.26 18.83
CA LYS A 247 -23.98 16.56 18.22
C LYS A 247 -25.09 17.57 17.91
N LYS A 248 -25.68 17.47 16.73
CA LYS A 248 -26.77 18.33 16.26
C LYS A 248 -27.92 17.45 15.76
N PRO A 249 -29.02 17.33 16.53
CA PRO A 249 -30.25 16.70 16.05
C PRO A 249 -30.83 17.55 14.91
N ARG A 250 -31.30 16.91 13.85
CA ARG A 250 -31.94 17.56 12.70
C ARG A 250 -33.21 16.81 12.32
N VAL A 251 -34.23 17.55 11.91
CA VAL A 251 -35.45 17.01 11.30
C VAL A 251 -35.54 17.59 9.90
N ASP A 252 -35.59 16.74 8.88
CA ASP A 252 -35.75 17.21 7.50
C ASP A 252 -37.21 17.61 7.21
N GLY A 253 -37.45 18.21 6.03
CA GLY A 253 -38.79 18.65 5.62
C GLY A 253 -39.81 17.51 5.48
N SER A 254 -39.36 16.24 5.49
CA SER A 254 -40.23 15.06 5.53
C SER A 254 -40.54 14.56 6.94
N GLY A 255 -40.06 15.27 7.97
CA GLY A 255 -40.21 14.90 9.37
C GLY A 255 -39.22 13.82 9.82
N ARG A 256 -38.25 13.42 8.99
CA ARG A 256 -37.29 12.38 9.34
C ARG A 256 -36.20 12.95 10.23
N ARG A 257 -36.08 12.40 11.45
CA ARG A 257 -35.02 12.73 12.41
C ARG A 257 -33.67 12.17 11.95
N SER A 258 -32.61 12.89 12.28
CA SER A 258 -31.22 12.49 12.12
C SER A 258 -30.35 13.16 13.17
N ILE A 259 -29.18 12.61 13.41
CA ILE A 259 -28.19 13.20 14.33
C ILE A 259 -26.92 13.41 13.53
N SER A 260 -26.40 14.64 13.56
CA SER A 260 -25.13 14.98 12.92
C SER A 260 -24.04 15.19 13.95
N VAL A 261 -22.88 14.56 13.76
CA VAL A 261 -21.68 14.71 14.59
C VAL A 261 -20.64 15.47 13.77
N SER A 262 -20.22 16.64 14.26
CA SER A 262 -19.19 17.43 13.56
C SER A 262 -17.81 17.09 14.11
N PHE A 263 -17.00 16.38 13.32
CA PHE A 263 -15.63 15.99 13.65
C PHE A 263 -14.58 17.07 13.32
N GLY A 264 -14.95 18.08 12.51
CA GLY A 264 -14.05 19.12 12.04
C GLY A 264 -13.05 18.56 11.03
N ASP A 265 -11.76 18.84 11.22
CA ASP A 265 -10.73 18.37 10.30
C ASP A 265 -10.31 16.90 10.57
N LEU A 266 -10.01 16.19 9.47
CA LEU A 266 -9.42 14.84 9.48
C LEU A 266 -8.02 14.90 8.89
N SER A 267 -7.06 14.31 9.60
CA SER A 267 -5.66 14.24 9.17
C SER A 267 -5.35 12.93 8.46
N SER A 268 -4.27 12.91 7.70
CA SER A 268 -3.84 11.72 6.97
C SER A 268 -3.65 10.54 7.92
N ARG A 269 -4.11 9.33 7.59
CA ARG A 269 -4.04 8.13 8.45
C ARG A 269 -4.78 8.23 9.80
N GLU A 270 -5.53 9.29 10.05
CA GLU A 270 -6.40 9.38 11.22
C GLU A 270 -7.68 8.57 10.98
N VAL A 271 -8.23 8.00 12.05
CA VAL A 271 -9.53 7.32 12.02
C VAL A 271 -10.44 7.97 13.07
N ARG A 272 -11.63 8.39 12.66
CA ARG A 272 -12.69 8.82 13.59
C ARG A 272 -13.69 7.71 13.79
N LYS A 273 -14.14 7.54 15.02
CA LYS A 273 -15.07 6.48 15.41
C LYS A 273 -16.25 7.07 16.16
N ALA A 274 -17.45 6.58 15.85
CA ALA A 274 -18.64 6.79 16.65
C ALA A 274 -19.34 5.45 16.89
N ILE A 275 -19.77 5.19 18.11
CA ILE A 275 -20.67 4.07 18.41
C ILE A 275 -22.09 4.60 18.40
N VAL A 276 -22.98 3.89 17.72
CA VAL A 276 -24.41 4.16 17.71
C VAL A 276 -25.13 3.00 18.38
N HIS A 277 -25.82 3.29 19.47
CA HIS A 277 -26.71 2.37 20.15
C HIS A 277 -28.06 2.37 19.45
N VAL A 278 -28.30 1.39 18.59
CA VAL A 278 -29.54 1.31 17.82
C VAL A 278 -30.57 0.51 18.61
N CYS A 279 -31.65 1.15 19.03
CA CYS A 279 -32.74 0.49 19.75
C CYS A 279 -33.64 -0.23 18.75
N LEU A 280 -33.75 -1.57 18.86
CA LEU A 280 -34.54 -2.42 17.99
C LEU A 280 -35.80 -2.90 18.73
N PRO A 281 -37.01 -2.68 18.21
CA PRO A 281 -38.25 -3.05 18.90
C PRO A 281 -38.51 -4.55 18.84
N ALA A 282 -39.31 -5.05 19.78
CA ALA A 282 -39.75 -6.44 19.78
C ALA A 282 -40.58 -6.78 18.52
N VAL A 283 -40.34 -7.95 17.95
CA VAL A 283 -41.01 -8.45 16.74
C VAL A 283 -41.34 -9.93 16.86
N HIS A 284 -42.31 -10.41 16.08
CA HIS A 284 -42.77 -11.80 16.17
C HIS A 284 -42.27 -12.72 15.05
N ARG A 285 -41.76 -12.13 13.96
CA ARG A 285 -41.29 -12.84 12.77
C ARG A 285 -39.84 -12.49 12.48
N GLU A 286 -39.12 -13.44 11.91
CA GLU A 286 -37.77 -13.20 11.43
C GLU A 286 -37.81 -12.37 10.14
N TYR A 287 -36.89 -11.41 10.01
CA TYR A 287 -36.79 -10.59 8.81
C TYR A 287 -35.39 -10.00 8.65
N ARG A 288 -35.15 -9.36 7.50
CA ARG A 288 -33.96 -8.54 7.25
C ARG A 288 -34.39 -7.12 6.96
N ALA A 289 -33.75 -6.14 7.60
CA ALA A 289 -34.01 -4.73 7.35
C ALA A 289 -32.76 -3.90 7.57
N THR A 290 -32.79 -2.64 7.12
CA THR A 290 -31.78 -1.67 7.52
C THR A 290 -32.07 -1.23 8.96
N ALA A 291 -31.10 -1.39 9.86
CA ALA A 291 -31.18 -0.91 11.24
C ALA A 291 -30.73 0.55 11.36
N LEU A 292 -29.75 0.96 10.55
CA LEU A 292 -29.14 2.28 10.61
C LEU A 292 -28.73 2.73 9.20
N VAL A 293 -28.95 3.99 8.90
CA VAL A 293 -28.39 4.64 7.71
C VAL A 293 -27.39 5.70 8.14
N ALA A 294 -26.25 5.78 7.48
CA ALA A 294 -25.20 6.75 7.79
C ALA A 294 -24.59 7.35 6.52
N ARG A 295 -24.09 8.59 6.63
CA ARG A 295 -23.34 9.25 5.57
C ARG A 295 -22.36 10.26 6.17
N CYS A 296 -21.17 10.35 5.61
CA CYS A 296 -20.25 11.43 5.89
C CYS A 296 -20.34 12.50 4.80
N SER A 297 -20.24 13.76 5.20
CA SER A 297 -19.94 14.89 4.31
C SER A 297 -18.64 15.54 4.76
N TYR A 298 -17.88 16.09 3.82
CA TYR A 298 -16.60 16.73 4.09
C TYR A 298 -16.24 17.68 2.96
N ARG A 299 -15.30 18.60 3.20
CA ARG A 299 -14.79 19.53 2.20
C ARG A 299 -13.37 19.19 1.77
N VAL A 300 -13.15 19.19 0.46
CA VAL A 300 -11.83 19.11 -0.18
C VAL A 300 -11.74 20.27 -1.13
N GLN A 301 -10.72 21.11 -0.99
CA GLN A 301 -10.53 22.26 -1.87
C GLN A 301 -11.80 23.14 -1.98
N GLY A 302 -12.47 23.38 -0.85
CA GLY A 302 -13.68 24.21 -0.79
C GLY A 302 -14.94 23.57 -1.39
N GLN A 303 -14.84 22.40 -2.03
CA GLN A 303 -15.98 21.65 -2.55
C GLN A 303 -16.42 20.57 -1.56
N THR A 304 -17.73 20.35 -1.44
CA THR A 304 -18.30 19.34 -0.56
C THR A 304 -18.40 17.99 -1.27
N PHE A 305 -17.92 16.95 -0.59
CA PHE A 305 -17.95 15.56 -1.02
C PHE A 305 -18.66 14.70 0.04
N TYR A 306 -19.01 13.48 -0.34
CA TYR A 306 -19.73 12.55 0.51
C TYR A 306 -19.10 11.16 0.52
N SER A 307 -19.27 10.44 1.63
CA SER A 307 -18.90 9.03 1.75
C SER A 307 -20.05 8.25 2.37
N PRO A 308 -20.63 7.25 1.68
CA PRO A 308 -20.37 6.89 0.27
C PRO A 308 -20.75 8.00 -0.73
N SER A 309 -20.07 8.03 -1.88
CA SER A 309 -20.29 9.03 -2.93
C SER A 309 -21.62 8.83 -3.68
N ASP A 310 -22.02 7.57 -3.85
CA ASP A 310 -23.18 7.12 -4.64
C ASP A 310 -24.48 6.92 -3.81
N GLY A 311 -24.48 7.25 -2.52
CA GLY A 311 -25.68 7.09 -1.70
C GLY A 311 -25.45 7.24 -0.21
N ARG A 312 -25.98 6.32 0.57
CA ARG A 312 -25.82 6.26 2.03
C ARG A 312 -25.40 4.86 2.42
N LEU A 313 -24.56 4.77 3.44
CA LEU A 313 -24.22 3.49 4.06
C LEU A 313 -25.46 2.94 4.77
N ARG A 314 -25.80 1.68 4.52
CA ARG A 314 -26.93 0.99 5.15
C ARG A 314 -26.41 -0.18 5.97
N CYS A 315 -26.68 -0.17 7.26
CA CYS A 315 -26.36 -1.28 8.16
C CYS A 315 -27.55 -2.22 8.19
N VAL A 316 -27.44 -3.37 7.51
CA VAL A 316 -28.50 -4.37 7.45
C VAL A 316 -28.39 -5.32 8.63
N ILE A 317 -29.52 -5.58 9.29
CA ILE A 317 -29.64 -6.53 10.39
C ILE A 317 -30.58 -7.67 10.00
N HIS A 318 -30.28 -8.87 10.48
CA HIS A 318 -31.19 -10.01 10.45
C HIS A 318 -31.78 -10.26 11.85
N ARG A 319 -33.09 -10.01 12.01
CA ARG A 319 -33.83 -10.31 13.24
C ARG A 319 -34.18 -11.80 13.23
N THR A 320 -33.65 -12.59 14.16
CA THR A 320 -33.79 -14.06 14.18
C THR A 320 -33.79 -14.62 15.60
N ARG A 321 -34.48 -15.75 15.82
CA ARG A 321 -34.48 -16.51 17.08
C ARG A 321 -33.12 -17.16 17.36
N SER A 322 -32.32 -17.36 16.31
CA SER A 322 -30.97 -17.94 16.42
C SER A 322 -29.94 -16.96 17.00
N ALA A 323 -30.26 -15.68 17.10
CA ALA A 323 -29.37 -14.68 17.66
C ALA A 323 -29.38 -14.76 19.19
N GLY A 324 -28.23 -15.10 19.78
CA GLY A 324 -28.05 -15.07 21.22
C GLY A 324 -27.97 -13.63 21.75
N ARG A 325 -28.49 -13.39 22.96
CA ARG A 325 -28.34 -12.10 23.67
C ARG A 325 -26.88 -11.73 23.91
N ASP A 326 -26.04 -12.72 24.16
CA ASP A 326 -24.60 -12.57 24.41
C ASP A 326 -23.75 -12.94 23.18
N ALA A 327 -24.30 -12.72 21.97
CA ALA A 327 -23.54 -12.94 20.74
C ALA A 327 -22.24 -12.13 20.78
N LYS A 328 -21.11 -12.83 20.59
CA LYS A 328 -19.79 -12.20 20.57
C LYS A 328 -19.78 -11.07 19.55
N LYS A 329 -19.46 -9.86 20.01
CA LYS A 329 -19.37 -8.65 19.19
C LYS A 329 -18.18 -8.74 18.22
N PRO A 330 -18.19 -8.01 17.10
CA PRO A 330 -17.00 -7.86 16.28
C PRO A 330 -15.89 -7.21 17.12
N TYR A 331 -14.65 -7.66 16.92
CA TYR A 331 -13.55 -7.27 17.79
C TYR A 331 -13.34 -5.74 17.82
N GLU A 332 -13.57 -5.03 16.70
CA GLU A 332 -13.42 -3.58 16.62
C GLU A 332 -14.46 -2.85 17.48
N VAL A 333 -15.68 -3.37 17.56
CA VAL A 333 -16.76 -2.82 18.39
C VAL A 333 -16.42 -3.02 19.86
N GLU A 334 -15.97 -4.23 20.22
CA GLU A 334 -15.59 -4.58 21.59
C GLU A 334 -14.40 -3.74 22.08
N GLU A 335 -13.35 -3.56 21.27
CA GLU A 335 -12.20 -2.72 21.60
C GLU A 335 -12.59 -1.26 21.87
N GLU A 336 -13.46 -0.70 21.03
CA GLU A 336 -13.88 0.70 21.18
C GLU A 336 -14.77 0.89 22.42
N LEU A 337 -15.64 -0.06 22.74
CA LEU A 337 -16.42 -0.05 23.98
C LEU A 337 -15.53 -0.16 25.22
N ILE A 338 -14.49 -1.01 25.19
CA ILE A 338 -13.51 -1.11 26.28
C ILE A 338 -12.81 0.23 26.48
N ARG A 339 -12.40 0.88 25.38
CA ARG A 339 -11.75 2.19 25.44
C ARG A 339 -12.66 3.26 26.04
N ILE A 340 -13.94 3.30 25.65
CA ILE A 340 -14.93 4.22 26.20
C ILE A 340 -15.10 3.98 27.71
N GLY A 341 -15.29 2.73 28.14
CA GLY A 341 -15.41 2.40 29.56
C GLY A 341 -14.16 2.74 30.38
N TYR A 342 -12.96 2.57 29.81
CA TYR A 342 -11.72 3.03 30.45
C TYR A 342 -11.70 4.54 30.67
N VAL A 343 -12.10 5.31 29.66
CA VAL A 343 -12.19 6.79 29.72
C VAL A 343 -13.21 7.23 30.78
N GLU A 344 -14.37 6.58 30.86
CA GLU A 344 -15.38 6.85 31.90
C GLU A 344 -14.83 6.63 33.32
N ILE A 345 -14.06 5.56 33.55
CA ILE A 345 -13.41 5.31 34.84
C ILE A 345 -12.39 6.43 35.16
N LEU A 346 -11.61 6.86 34.17
CA LEU A 346 -10.66 7.96 34.36
C LEU A 346 -11.33 9.30 34.66
N GLU A 347 -12.51 9.57 34.09
CA GLU A 347 -13.31 10.75 34.43
C GLU A 347 -13.83 10.71 35.86
N GLU A 348 -14.15 9.51 36.38
CA GLU A 348 -14.54 9.32 37.77
C GLU A 348 -13.42 9.79 38.73
N VAL A 349 -12.14 9.60 38.35
CA VAL A 349 -10.99 10.11 39.12
C VAL A 349 -11.02 11.63 39.23
N LEU A 350 -11.28 12.35 38.13
CA LEU A 350 -11.38 13.82 38.15
C LEU A 350 -12.58 14.30 38.95
N THR A 351 -13.69 13.59 38.85
CA THR A 351 -14.96 14.00 39.46
C THR A 351 -14.96 13.77 40.96
N LYS A 352 -14.41 12.63 41.41
CA LYS A 352 -14.39 12.24 42.83
C LYS A 352 -13.11 12.63 43.56
N GLY A 353 -12.03 12.93 42.84
CA GLY A 353 -10.75 13.28 43.43
C GLY A 353 -10.04 12.12 44.14
N ASP A 354 -10.37 10.87 43.79
CA ASP A 354 -9.85 9.67 44.47
C ASP A 354 -8.97 8.82 43.55
N THR A 355 -7.68 8.71 43.87
CA THR A 355 -6.71 7.92 43.12
C THR A 355 -6.93 6.42 43.21
N LYS A 356 -7.68 5.92 44.21
CA LYS A 356 -8.01 4.49 44.32
C LYS A 356 -8.83 3.99 43.13
N ILE A 357 -9.53 4.89 42.45
CA ILE A 357 -10.28 4.60 41.22
C ILE A 357 -9.34 4.13 40.08
N LEU A 358 -8.06 4.54 40.07
CA LEU A 358 -7.08 4.03 39.10
C LEU A 358 -6.88 2.50 39.25
N GLY A 359 -7.04 1.96 40.46
CA GLY A 359 -7.06 0.51 40.69
C GLY A 359 -8.24 -0.18 40.02
N LYS A 360 -9.42 0.47 39.94
CA LYS A 360 -10.56 -0.04 39.17
C LYS A 360 -10.25 -0.06 37.68
N ALA A 361 -9.58 0.98 37.16
CA ALA A 361 -9.17 1.03 35.75
C ALA A 361 -8.18 -0.10 35.42
N GLN A 362 -7.25 -0.39 36.34
CA GLN A 362 -6.30 -1.49 36.21
C GLN A 362 -7.01 -2.83 36.16
N GLN A 363 -7.86 -3.11 37.15
CA GLN A 363 -8.67 -4.34 37.20
C GLN A 363 -9.55 -4.48 35.95
N PHE A 364 -10.17 -3.39 35.51
CA PHE A 364 -10.99 -3.38 34.30
C PHE A 364 -10.20 -3.82 33.07
N LEU A 365 -9.00 -3.28 32.86
CA LEU A 365 -8.14 -3.65 31.73
C LEU A 365 -7.52 -5.05 31.87
N ASP A 366 -7.19 -5.51 33.07
CA ASP A 366 -6.57 -6.82 33.30
C ASP A 366 -7.49 -7.99 32.92
N THR A 367 -8.81 -7.79 33.01
CA THR A 367 -9.80 -8.78 32.57
C THR A 367 -9.97 -8.88 31.05
N LYS A 368 -9.36 -7.98 30.25
CA LYS A 368 -9.57 -7.90 28.80
C LYS A 368 -8.48 -8.62 28.00
N PRO A 369 -8.84 -9.27 26.87
CA PRO A 369 -7.85 -9.92 26.01
C PRO A 369 -6.82 -8.91 25.49
N PRO A 370 -5.54 -9.28 25.34
CA PRO A 370 -4.52 -8.34 24.87
C PRO A 370 -4.76 -7.96 23.41
N SER A 371 -4.73 -6.65 23.15
CA SER A 371 -4.75 -6.07 21.81
C SER A 371 -3.87 -4.83 21.76
N ARG A 372 -3.56 -4.31 20.57
CA ARG A 372 -2.71 -3.10 20.45
C ARG A 372 -3.32 -1.92 21.21
N MET A 373 -4.63 -1.74 21.13
CA MET A 373 -5.38 -0.73 21.87
C MET A 373 -5.20 -0.94 23.38
N ILE A 374 -5.53 -2.15 23.87
CA ILE A 374 -5.53 -2.46 25.30
C ILE A 374 -4.12 -2.40 25.91
N ILE A 375 -3.09 -2.85 25.19
CA ILE A 375 -1.69 -2.69 25.61
C ILE A 375 -1.34 -1.22 25.75
N THR A 376 -1.80 -0.37 24.83
CA THR A 376 -1.55 1.08 24.92
C THR A 376 -2.27 1.70 26.12
N LEU A 377 -3.54 1.36 26.36
CA LEU A 377 -4.28 1.83 27.54
C LEU A 377 -3.60 1.39 28.85
N ARG A 378 -3.05 0.18 28.91
CA ARG A 378 -2.28 -0.30 30.07
C ARG A 378 -1.02 0.52 30.28
N ASN A 379 -0.27 0.81 29.21
CA ASN A 379 0.93 1.65 29.29
C ASN A 379 0.59 3.08 29.73
N GLU A 380 -0.48 3.66 29.21
CA GLU A 380 -1.01 4.96 29.63
C GLU A 380 -1.36 4.95 31.13
N LEU A 381 -2.07 3.92 31.59
CA LEU A 381 -2.42 3.78 33.00
C LEU A 381 -1.19 3.63 33.90
N GLN A 382 -0.19 2.83 33.48
CA GLN A 382 1.06 2.70 34.23
C GLN A 382 1.79 4.03 34.38
N GLN A 383 1.81 4.87 33.35
CA GLN A 383 2.37 6.22 33.47
C GLN A 383 1.61 7.04 34.51
N LEU A 384 0.27 7.05 34.47
CA LEU A 384 -0.56 7.79 35.43
C LEU A 384 -0.30 7.35 36.88
N LEU A 385 -0.12 6.05 37.13
CA LEU A 385 0.14 5.50 38.46
C LEU A 385 1.48 5.95 39.07
N THR A 386 2.43 6.44 38.27
CA THR A 386 3.75 6.91 38.75
C THR A 386 3.79 8.40 39.09
N LEU A 387 2.74 9.15 38.75
CA LEU A 387 2.74 10.61 38.86
C LEU A 387 2.31 11.09 40.26
N SER A 388 2.84 12.24 40.68
CA SER A 388 2.30 12.98 41.82
C SER A 388 0.90 13.51 41.52
N TRP A 389 0.08 13.79 42.55
CA TRP A 389 -1.31 14.25 42.36
C TRP A 389 -1.44 15.47 41.42
N LYS A 390 -0.56 16.46 41.56
CA LYS A 390 -0.57 17.66 40.69
C LYS A 390 -0.33 17.30 39.22
N LEU A 391 0.70 16.49 38.95
CA LEU A 391 1.05 16.05 37.59
C LEU A 391 0.01 15.09 37.02
N LEU A 392 -0.56 14.22 37.85
CA LEU A 392 -1.63 13.31 37.48
C LEU A 392 -2.82 14.07 36.93
N LEU A 393 -3.31 15.12 37.61
CA LEU A 393 -4.45 15.91 37.14
C LEU A 393 -4.21 16.54 35.77
N VAL A 394 -2.99 17.02 35.51
CA VAL A 394 -2.62 17.60 34.21
C VAL A 394 -2.64 16.50 33.13
N LYS A 395 -1.93 15.40 33.37
CA LYS A 395 -1.84 14.29 32.41
C LYS A 395 -3.19 13.64 32.13
N LEU A 396 -4.02 13.50 33.16
CA LEU A 396 -5.35 12.92 33.06
C LEU A 396 -6.27 13.79 32.19
N ARG A 397 -6.26 15.12 32.36
CA ARG A 397 -7.03 16.03 31.52
C ARG A 397 -6.57 16.02 30.06
N GLU A 398 -5.26 15.97 29.83
CA GLU A 398 -4.67 15.83 28.50
C GLU A 398 -5.16 14.53 27.85
N LEU A 399 -4.98 13.39 28.53
CA LEU A 399 -5.36 12.07 28.03
C LEU A 399 -6.86 11.96 27.76
N LEU A 400 -7.70 12.44 28.67
CA LEU A 400 -9.16 12.48 28.48
C LEU A 400 -9.53 13.33 27.26
N THR A 401 -8.85 14.45 27.04
CA THR A 401 -9.06 15.28 25.84
C THR A 401 -8.68 14.53 24.57
N LEU A 402 -7.53 13.85 24.56
CA LEU A 402 -7.06 13.05 23.43
C LEU A 402 -8.04 11.91 23.10
N HIS A 403 -8.53 11.18 24.11
CA HIS A 403 -9.50 10.09 23.93
C HIS A 403 -10.90 10.57 23.55
N LYS A 404 -11.40 11.66 24.14
CA LYS A 404 -12.71 12.23 23.82
C LYS A 404 -12.76 12.89 22.45
N ARG A 405 -11.62 13.37 21.94
CA ARG A 405 -11.52 13.87 20.57
C ARG A 405 -10.92 12.85 19.62
N GLN A 406 -10.48 11.68 20.09
CA GLN A 406 -9.74 10.70 19.29
C GLN A 406 -8.63 11.39 18.46
N ARG A 407 -7.91 12.36 19.05
CA ARG A 407 -6.82 13.10 18.42
C ARG A 407 -5.53 12.77 19.14
N GLY A 408 -4.42 12.70 18.38
CA GLY A 408 -3.11 12.39 18.94
C GLY A 408 -2.99 10.93 19.42
N GLY A 409 -1.85 10.61 20.04
CA GLY A 409 -1.63 9.28 20.65
C GLY A 409 -1.80 8.14 19.64
N ILE A 410 -2.68 7.19 19.98
CA ILE A 410 -3.03 6.02 19.15
C ILE A 410 -3.96 6.31 17.98
N PHE A 411 -4.62 7.48 17.96
CA PHE A 411 -5.67 7.80 16.98
C PHE A 411 -5.16 8.60 15.78
N ALA A 412 -4.05 9.32 15.94
CA ALA A 412 -3.43 10.11 14.89
C ALA A 412 -2.02 9.60 14.62
N PRO A 413 -1.49 9.78 13.40
CA PRO A 413 -0.08 9.51 13.16
C PRO A 413 0.77 10.42 14.04
N GLN A 414 1.62 9.81 14.85
CA GLN A 414 2.64 10.54 15.57
C GLN A 414 3.65 11.13 14.57
N PRO A 415 4.29 12.27 14.89
CA PRO A 415 5.44 12.72 14.13
C PRO A 415 6.46 11.58 14.04
N THR A 416 7.06 11.42 12.86
CA THR A 416 8.09 10.38 12.71
C THR A 416 9.23 10.68 13.68
N ALA A 417 9.89 9.64 14.21
CA ALA A 417 11.06 9.82 15.07
C ALA A 417 12.10 10.73 14.40
N GLU A 418 12.21 10.65 13.06
CA GLU A 418 13.04 11.55 12.24
C GLU A 418 12.61 13.02 12.31
N TYR A 419 11.31 13.33 12.28
CA TYR A 419 10.81 14.70 12.34
C TYR A 419 11.01 15.32 13.74
N VAL A 420 10.80 14.53 14.80
CA VAL A 420 11.09 14.98 16.18
C VAL A 420 12.60 15.13 16.38
N ALA A 421 13.41 14.20 15.86
CA ALA A 421 14.86 14.30 15.92
C ALA A 421 15.38 15.54 15.18
N GLU A 422 14.78 15.87 14.04
CA GLU A 422 15.11 17.08 13.29
C GLU A 422 14.74 18.35 14.07
N ALA A 423 13.60 18.38 14.75
CA ALA A 423 13.24 19.48 15.65
C ALA A 423 14.25 19.63 16.80
N LYS A 424 14.65 18.53 17.43
CA LYS A 424 15.68 18.51 18.49
C LYS A 424 17.05 18.98 18.00
N GLU A 425 17.45 18.57 16.80
CA GLU A 425 18.72 18.97 16.22
C GLU A 425 18.70 20.44 15.81
N PHE A 426 17.58 20.93 15.27
CA PHE A 426 17.40 22.34 14.94
C PHE A 426 17.40 23.22 16.19
N ASP A 427 16.85 22.75 17.31
CA ASP A 427 16.89 23.48 18.59
C ASP A 427 18.32 23.65 19.13
N LYS A 428 19.21 22.69 18.85
CA LYS A 428 20.64 22.77 19.20
C LYS A 428 21.42 23.70 18.28
N ASP A 429 21.14 23.67 16.98
CA ASP A 429 21.84 24.49 15.99
C ASP A 429 20.84 25.07 14.95
N PRO A 430 20.26 26.25 15.22
CA PRO A 430 19.30 26.89 14.33
C PRO A 430 19.91 27.40 13.02
N SER A 431 21.25 27.39 12.89
CA SER A 431 21.96 27.83 11.69
C SER A 431 22.05 26.74 10.62
N ARG A 432 21.84 25.47 11.01
CA ARG A 432 21.76 24.36 10.07
C ARG A 432 20.40 24.33 9.39
N PRO A 433 20.33 24.42 8.06
CA PRO A 433 19.06 24.26 7.37
C PRO A 433 18.52 22.84 7.63
N PRO A 434 17.21 22.68 7.86
CA PRO A 434 16.58 21.36 7.90
C PRO A 434 16.92 20.59 6.63
N ARG A 435 17.00 19.26 6.71
CA ARG A 435 17.37 18.38 5.59
C ARG A 435 16.37 18.54 4.44
N SER A 436 16.59 19.54 3.58
CA SER A 436 15.98 19.57 2.27
C SER A 436 16.69 18.51 1.43
N SER A 437 15.96 17.85 0.53
CA SER A 437 16.55 17.01 -0.50
C SER A 437 17.43 17.90 -1.38
N GLY A 438 18.68 18.08 -0.94
CA GLY A 438 19.64 18.95 -1.58
C GLY A 438 19.83 18.55 -3.03
N TRP A 439 20.26 19.51 -3.84
CA TRP A 439 20.51 19.33 -5.27
C TRP A 439 21.31 18.04 -5.61
N TRP A 440 22.17 17.57 -4.71
CA TRP A 440 22.88 16.28 -4.78
C TRP A 440 21.96 15.05 -4.88
N ALA A 441 20.84 15.02 -4.16
CA ALA A 441 19.86 13.94 -4.24
C ALA A 441 19.17 13.92 -5.62
N TRP A 442 18.87 15.10 -6.18
CA TRP A 442 18.32 15.23 -7.52
C TRP A 442 19.34 14.85 -8.61
N ALA A 443 20.61 15.21 -8.43
CA ALA A 443 21.68 14.79 -9.33
C ALA A 443 21.83 13.25 -9.38
N MET A 444 21.74 12.58 -8.23
CA MET A 444 21.76 11.11 -8.16
C MET A 444 20.54 10.47 -8.83
N VAL A 445 19.34 11.04 -8.67
CA VAL A 445 18.13 10.57 -9.36
C VAL A 445 18.27 10.69 -10.88
N ILE A 446 18.83 11.80 -11.37
CA ILE A 446 19.10 12.01 -12.80
C ILE A 446 20.13 11.00 -13.30
N LEU A 447 21.21 10.75 -12.55
CA LEU A 447 22.22 9.76 -12.94
C LEU A 447 21.63 8.34 -13.02
N CYS A 448 20.85 7.92 -12.03
CA CYS A 448 20.21 6.60 -12.02
C CYS A 448 19.21 6.41 -13.16
N THR A 449 18.44 7.45 -13.50
CA THR A 449 17.48 7.39 -14.63
C THR A 449 18.20 7.29 -15.97
N VAL A 450 19.30 8.00 -16.16
CA VAL A 450 20.14 7.89 -17.37
C VAL A 450 20.70 6.47 -17.51
N LEU A 451 21.25 5.90 -16.42
CA LEU A 451 21.80 4.54 -16.42
C LEU A 451 20.73 3.48 -16.71
N ALA A 452 19.57 3.56 -16.06
CA ALA A 452 18.46 2.63 -16.30
C ALA A 452 17.97 2.69 -17.76
N THR A 453 17.84 3.89 -18.32
CA THR A 453 17.44 4.09 -19.72
C THR A 453 18.48 3.47 -20.67
N GLY A 454 19.78 3.64 -20.38
CA GLY A 454 20.86 3.02 -21.15
C GLY A 454 20.79 1.49 -21.17
N ILE A 455 20.54 0.86 -20.02
CA ILE A 455 20.38 -0.60 -19.91
C ILE A 455 19.19 -1.09 -20.72
N ILE A 456 18.05 -0.39 -20.65
CA ILE A 456 16.85 -0.75 -21.41
C ILE A 456 17.11 -0.68 -22.91
N VAL A 457 17.75 0.40 -23.39
CA VAL A 457 18.10 0.56 -24.82
C VAL A 457 19.05 -0.53 -25.29
N ALA A 458 20.07 -0.86 -24.51
CA ALA A 458 20.98 -1.96 -24.82
C ALA A 458 20.25 -3.31 -24.89
N GLY A 459 19.33 -3.57 -23.95
CA GLY A 459 18.50 -4.77 -23.94
C GLY A 459 17.60 -4.88 -25.18
N VAL A 460 16.95 -3.78 -25.58
CA VAL A 460 16.13 -3.72 -26.80
C VAL A 460 16.98 -3.96 -28.05
N ALA A 461 18.19 -3.39 -28.13
CA ALA A 461 19.09 -3.61 -29.25
C ALA A 461 19.50 -5.08 -29.39
N VAL A 462 19.87 -5.75 -28.29
CA VAL A 462 20.21 -7.18 -28.28
C VAL A 462 19.01 -8.03 -28.70
N PHE A 463 17.81 -7.70 -28.21
CA PHE A 463 16.58 -8.40 -28.57
C PHE A 463 16.21 -8.22 -30.06
N ALA A 464 16.40 -7.01 -30.60
CA ALA A 464 16.20 -6.74 -32.03
C ALA A 464 17.18 -7.55 -32.91
N VAL A 465 18.45 -7.64 -32.51
CA VAL A 465 19.43 -8.50 -33.20
C VAL A 465 19.02 -9.97 -33.13
N TYR A 466 18.64 -10.48 -31.95
CA TYR A 466 18.21 -11.87 -31.79
C TYR A 466 16.99 -12.22 -32.68
N THR A 467 15.97 -11.35 -32.70
CA THR A 467 14.75 -11.56 -33.48
C THR A 467 15.01 -11.51 -34.99
N PHE A 468 15.93 -10.66 -35.45
CA PHE A 468 16.28 -10.55 -36.87
C PHE A 468 17.01 -11.79 -37.43
N PHE A 469 17.81 -12.47 -36.60
CA PHE A 469 18.66 -13.59 -37.01
C PHE A 469 18.14 -14.99 -36.67
N LYS A 470 16.93 -15.12 -36.09
CA LYS A 470 16.32 -16.39 -35.62
C LYS A 470 16.58 -17.59 -36.56
N PRO A 471 17.58 -18.46 -36.29
CA PRO A 471 17.97 -19.51 -37.21
C PRO A 471 16.97 -20.67 -37.19
N LYS A 472 16.50 -21.11 -38.37
CA LYS A 472 15.85 -22.43 -38.48
C LYS A 472 16.93 -23.51 -38.55
N MET A 473 16.80 -24.56 -37.75
CA MET A 473 17.83 -25.61 -37.67
C MET A 473 17.72 -26.55 -38.87
N PRO A 474 18.80 -26.79 -39.63
CA PRO A 474 18.89 -27.89 -40.59
C PRO A 474 18.75 -29.26 -39.90
N TYR A 475 18.17 -30.22 -40.61
CA TYR A 475 17.85 -31.55 -40.08
C TYR A 475 18.01 -32.63 -41.15
N LEU A 476 18.13 -33.88 -40.71
CA LEU A 476 18.13 -35.07 -41.55
C LEU A 476 16.75 -35.72 -41.52
N VAL A 477 16.27 -36.18 -42.66
CA VAL A 477 15.01 -36.93 -42.80
C VAL A 477 15.24 -38.17 -43.68
N LEU A 478 14.53 -39.26 -43.41
CA LEU A 478 14.54 -40.42 -44.29
C LEU A 478 13.85 -40.08 -45.62
N GLY A 479 14.56 -40.20 -46.73
CA GLY A 479 14.07 -39.85 -48.07
C GLY A 479 13.41 -41.01 -48.80
N LEU A 480 14.18 -42.05 -49.11
CA LEU A 480 13.67 -43.22 -49.85
C LEU A 480 14.40 -44.49 -49.38
N LEU A 481 13.66 -45.58 -49.21
CA LEU A 481 14.24 -46.89 -48.88
C LEU A 481 13.69 -47.95 -49.83
N GLN A 482 14.60 -48.70 -50.47
CA GLN A 482 14.27 -49.76 -51.42
C GLN A 482 15.15 -50.98 -51.14
N TYR A 483 14.61 -52.19 -51.31
CA TYR A 483 15.39 -53.42 -51.22
C TYR A 483 15.16 -54.29 -52.45
N ASP A 484 16.18 -55.07 -52.81
CA ASP A 484 16.16 -55.96 -53.98
C ASP A 484 15.82 -57.40 -53.55
N GLN A 485 14.97 -58.09 -54.31
CA GLN A 485 14.43 -59.44 -53.99
C GLN A 485 15.14 -60.59 -54.70
N GLY A 486 16.16 -60.32 -55.51
CA GLY A 486 16.84 -61.36 -56.29
C GLY A 486 17.76 -62.32 -55.51
N GLY A 487 17.95 -62.13 -54.19
CA GLY A 487 18.95 -62.87 -53.41
C GLY A 487 18.35 -63.85 -52.39
N THR A 488 19.00 -65.00 -52.20
CA THR A 488 18.78 -65.87 -51.04
C THR A 488 19.00 -65.09 -49.73
N ILE A 489 18.32 -65.50 -48.65
CA ILE A 489 18.28 -64.84 -47.31
C ILE A 489 19.68 -64.43 -46.77
N GLN A 490 20.75 -65.04 -47.27
CA GLN A 490 22.13 -64.80 -46.86
C GLN A 490 22.75 -63.47 -47.34
N SER A 491 22.16 -62.78 -48.33
CA SER A 491 22.77 -61.54 -48.89
C SER A 491 21.74 -60.48 -49.28
N LEU A 492 21.02 -59.96 -48.28
CA LEU A 492 20.01 -58.93 -48.51
C LEU A 492 20.68 -57.57 -48.80
N GLN A 493 20.35 -56.97 -49.95
CA GLN A 493 20.86 -55.65 -50.36
C GLN A 493 19.74 -54.60 -50.29
N MET A 494 20.02 -53.50 -49.57
CA MET A 494 19.08 -52.39 -49.38
C MET A 494 19.74 -51.07 -49.77
N SER A 495 19.00 -50.19 -50.45
CA SER A 495 19.39 -48.81 -50.70
C SER A 495 18.59 -47.88 -49.79
N ILE A 496 19.30 -47.08 -48.99
CA ILE A 496 18.73 -46.11 -48.05
C ILE A 496 19.18 -44.71 -48.48
N THR A 497 18.22 -43.83 -48.75
CA THR A 497 18.47 -42.42 -49.03
C THR A 497 18.07 -41.58 -47.82
N ILE A 498 19.02 -40.85 -47.24
CA ILE A 498 18.79 -39.86 -46.18
C ILE A 498 18.91 -38.48 -46.79
N LEU A 499 17.87 -37.66 -46.64
CA LEU A 499 17.84 -36.30 -47.15
C LEU A 499 18.29 -35.33 -46.06
N ALA A 500 19.34 -34.57 -46.32
CA ALA A 500 19.76 -33.47 -45.48
C ALA A 500 19.08 -32.18 -45.93
N GLU A 501 18.20 -31.61 -45.10
CA GLU A 501 17.41 -30.43 -45.45
C GLU A 501 17.87 -29.19 -44.68
N ASN A 502 17.99 -28.07 -45.39
CA ASN A 502 18.29 -26.76 -44.82
C ASN A 502 17.21 -25.75 -45.21
N ASN A 503 16.17 -25.62 -44.38
CA ASN A 503 15.08 -24.67 -44.63
C ASN A 503 15.40 -23.24 -44.17
N ASN A 504 16.68 -22.93 -43.97
CA ASN A 504 17.13 -21.62 -43.58
C ASN A 504 17.47 -20.79 -44.82
N SER A 505 16.79 -19.66 -45.01
CA SER A 505 16.96 -18.78 -46.17
C SER A 505 18.24 -17.94 -46.14
N LYS A 506 18.89 -17.85 -44.97
CA LYS A 506 19.94 -16.86 -44.73
C LYS A 506 21.36 -17.44 -44.70
N ALA A 507 21.55 -18.75 -44.48
CA ALA A 507 22.88 -19.35 -44.52
C ALA A 507 22.89 -20.86 -44.79
N ASP A 508 24.01 -21.31 -45.34
CA ASP A 508 24.28 -22.70 -45.64
C ASP A 508 24.55 -23.52 -44.37
N ALA A 509 24.23 -24.81 -44.42
CA ALA A 509 24.40 -25.75 -43.33
C ALA A 509 25.54 -26.73 -43.66
N ALA A 510 26.58 -26.76 -42.83
CA ALA A 510 27.68 -27.69 -42.99
C ALA A 510 27.54 -28.87 -42.04
N PHE A 511 27.56 -30.09 -42.56
CA PHE A 511 27.56 -31.33 -41.80
C PHE A 511 28.97 -31.88 -41.79
N SER A 512 29.60 -31.86 -40.62
CA SER A 512 31.01 -32.23 -40.47
C SER A 512 31.23 -33.70 -40.15
N ARG A 513 30.19 -34.40 -39.70
CA ARG A 513 30.20 -35.83 -39.43
C ARG A 513 28.76 -36.32 -39.37
N VAL A 514 28.46 -37.40 -40.07
CA VAL A 514 27.15 -38.08 -40.00
C VAL A 514 27.44 -39.56 -39.73
N ASP A 515 27.04 -40.03 -38.55
CA ASP A 515 27.19 -41.43 -38.13
C ASP A 515 25.80 -41.99 -37.82
N LEU A 516 25.27 -42.80 -38.72
CA LEU A 516 23.98 -43.49 -38.56
C LEU A 516 24.20 -45.01 -38.56
N ALA A 517 23.47 -45.72 -37.73
CA ALA A 517 23.46 -47.17 -37.66
C ALA A 517 22.05 -47.69 -37.96
N LEU A 518 21.97 -48.74 -38.76
CA LEU A 518 20.77 -49.53 -38.95
C LEU A 518 20.89 -50.77 -38.06
N GLY A 519 19.96 -50.95 -37.13
CA GLY A 519 19.98 -52.01 -36.15
C GLY A 519 18.74 -52.90 -36.19
N PHE A 520 18.89 -54.12 -35.67
CA PHE A 520 17.82 -55.08 -35.39
C PHE A 520 18.00 -55.61 -33.97
N HIS A 521 16.95 -55.55 -33.15
CA HIS A 521 16.95 -56.08 -31.77
C HIS A 521 18.19 -55.63 -30.95
N GLY A 522 18.59 -54.36 -31.07
CA GLY A 522 19.73 -53.77 -30.35
C GLY A 522 21.13 -54.05 -30.92
N SER A 523 21.23 -54.79 -32.03
CA SER A 523 22.49 -55.05 -32.74
C SER A 523 22.61 -54.25 -34.03
N ASP A 524 23.75 -53.57 -34.24
CA ASP A 524 24.02 -52.83 -35.48
C ASP A 524 24.28 -53.78 -36.65
N VAL A 525 23.34 -53.78 -37.59
CA VAL A 525 23.38 -54.57 -38.83
C VAL A 525 24.21 -53.87 -39.91
N ALA A 526 24.15 -52.54 -39.97
CA ALA A 526 24.96 -51.75 -40.89
C ALA A 526 25.24 -50.34 -40.37
N LEU A 527 26.33 -49.73 -40.84
CA LEU A 527 26.71 -48.36 -40.49
C LEU A 527 26.76 -47.48 -41.74
N LEU A 528 26.04 -46.36 -41.71
CA LEU A 528 25.92 -45.37 -42.78
C LEU A 528 26.70 -44.12 -42.36
N ARG A 529 27.82 -43.85 -43.05
CA ARG A 529 28.68 -42.68 -42.81
C ARG A 529 28.84 -41.87 -44.07
N ALA A 530 28.80 -40.55 -43.93
CA ALA A 530 29.11 -39.61 -45.00
C ALA A 530 30.30 -38.72 -44.63
N ASP A 531 31.12 -38.41 -45.64
CA ASP A 531 32.16 -37.39 -45.55
C ASP A 531 31.55 -35.99 -45.34
N PRO A 532 32.31 -35.02 -44.84
CA PRO A 532 31.80 -33.67 -44.60
C PRO A 532 31.20 -33.02 -45.87
N PHE A 533 29.97 -32.52 -45.76
CA PHE A 533 29.27 -31.88 -46.89
C PHE A 533 28.53 -30.60 -46.45
N VAL A 534 28.09 -29.81 -47.43
CA VAL A 534 27.36 -28.55 -47.22
C VAL A 534 26.04 -28.60 -47.97
N VAL A 535 24.96 -28.17 -47.30
CA VAL A 535 23.62 -28.02 -47.88
C VAL A 535 23.32 -26.53 -47.97
N ALA A 536 23.10 -26.03 -49.18
CA ALA A 536 22.82 -24.63 -49.42
C ALA A 536 21.52 -24.20 -48.71
N ARG A 537 21.37 -22.90 -48.44
CA ARG A 537 20.10 -22.33 -47.97
C ARG A 537 18.90 -22.75 -48.83
N GLU A 538 17.78 -23.05 -48.18
CA GLU A 538 16.52 -23.49 -48.80
C GLU A 538 16.67 -24.66 -49.77
N SER A 539 17.59 -25.58 -49.48
CA SER A 539 17.84 -26.74 -50.33
C SER A 539 17.91 -28.03 -49.52
N SER A 540 17.88 -29.14 -50.25
CA SER A 540 18.06 -30.48 -49.70
C SER A 540 19.10 -31.26 -50.50
N LEU A 541 19.87 -32.10 -49.82
CA LEU A 541 20.91 -32.94 -50.41
C LEU A 541 20.65 -34.41 -50.08
N PRO A 542 20.39 -35.29 -51.07
CA PRO A 542 20.17 -36.70 -50.82
C PRO A 542 21.51 -37.45 -50.66
N LEU A 543 21.66 -38.12 -49.52
CA LEU A 543 22.76 -39.04 -49.22
C LEU A 543 22.29 -40.46 -49.47
N ARG A 544 22.84 -41.12 -50.51
CA ARG A 544 22.45 -42.47 -50.90
C ARG A 544 23.45 -43.49 -50.35
N TYR A 545 22.95 -44.46 -49.60
CA TYR A 545 23.75 -45.55 -49.02
C TYR A 545 23.26 -46.88 -49.58
N ASN A 546 24.18 -47.68 -50.10
CA ASN A 546 23.89 -49.06 -50.49
C ASN A 546 24.45 -49.97 -49.40
N VAL A 547 23.54 -50.63 -48.69
CA VAL A 547 23.83 -51.51 -47.56
C VAL A 547 23.72 -52.95 -48.04
N VAL A 548 24.80 -53.70 -47.88
CA VAL A 548 24.80 -55.15 -48.06
C VAL A 548 24.82 -55.77 -46.67
N SER A 549 23.84 -56.61 -46.35
CA SER A 549 23.80 -57.35 -45.09
C SER A 549 24.94 -58.37 -45.06
N GLY A 550 26.08 -57.97 -44.53
CA GLY A 550 27.25 -58.84 -44.33
C GLY A 550 27.12 -59.66 -43.05
N GLY A 551 26.19 -60.62 -43.04
CA GLY A 551 26.12 -61.78 -42.14
C GLY A 551 26.74 -61.65 -40.74
N ARG A 552 26.41 -60.61 -39.97
CA ARG A 552 26.79 -60.55 -38.55
C ARG A 552 25.83 -61.45 -37.77
N THR A 553 26.36 -62.46 -37.08
CA THR A 553 25.53 -63.41 -36.32
C THR A 553 24.75 -62.66 -35.24
N LEU A 554 23.41 -62.71 -35.34
CA LEU A 554 22.54 -62.27 -34.25
C LEU A 554 22.78 -63.15 -33.03
N ASP A 555 22.59 -62.60 -31.84
CA ASP A 555 22.57 -63.38 -30.62
C ASP A 555 21.39 -64.37 -30.62
N PRO A 556 21.39 -65.42 -29.77
CA PRO A 556 20.33 -66.42 -29.79
C PRO A 556 18.91 -65.84 -29.65
N ALA A 557 18.75 -64.78 -28.85
CA ALA A 557 17.49 -64.06 -28.70
C ALA A 557 17.11 -63.29 -29.99
N GLY A 558 18.06 -62.58 -30.62
CA GLY A 558 17.86 -61.92 -31.90
C GLY A 558 17.57 -62.90 -33.04
N MET A 559 18.16 -64.10 -33.04
CA MET A 559 17.85 -65.15 -34.01
C MET A 559 16.41 -65.67 -33.85
N GLN A 560 15.94 -65.90 -32.62
CA GLN A 560 14.55 -66.28 -32.35
C GLN A 560 13.58 -65.18 -32.78
N SER A 561 13.87 -63.92 -32.42
CA SER A 561 13.04 -62.77 -32.80
C SER A 561 13.01 -62.54 -34.31
N MET A 562 14.12 -62.79 -35.01
CA MET A 562 14.17 -62.74 -36.48
C MET A 562 13.30 -63.84 -37.09
N ASP A 563 13.34 -65.08 -36.58
CA ASP A 563 12.49 -66.17 -37.07
C ASP A 563 10.99 -65.88 -36.85
N GLU A 564 10.63 -65.37 -35.67
CA GLU A 564 9.26 -64.92 -35.38
C GLU A 564 8.81 -63.78 -36.31
N SER A 565 9.68 -62.79 -36.54
CA SER A 565 9.41 -61.65 -37.43
C SER A 565 9.24 -62.08 -38.87
N LEU A 566 10.05 -63.03 -39.34
CA LEU A 566 9.93 -63.62 -40.68
C LEU A 566 8.64 -64.42 -40.82
N ARG A 567 8.22 -65.18 -39.79
CA ARG A 567 6.92 -65.90 -39.79
C ARG A 567 5.73 -64.95 -39.77
N ALA A 568 5.82 -63.86 -39.00
CA ALA A 568 4.80 -62.81 -38.96
C ALA A 568 4.78 -61.95 -40.24
N GLY A 569 5.80 -62.11 -41.08
CA GLY A 569 5.98 -61.44 -42.35
C GLY A 569 6.36 -59.96 -42.26
N VAL A 570 6.84 -59.50 -41.11
CA VAL A 570 7.31 -58.12 -40.89
C VAL A 570 8.53 -58.09 -39.97
N VAL A 571 9.64 -57.53 -40.44
CA VAL A 571 10.89 -57.35 -39.71
C VAL A 571 11.06 -55.87 -39.28
N PRO A 572 11.07 -55.56 -37.97
CA PRO A 572 11.31 -54.21 -37.49
C PRO A 572 12.80 -53.85 -37.50
N LEU A 573 13.18 -52.71 -38.07
CA LEU A 573 14.56 -52.19 -38.09
C LEU A 573 14.62 -50.79 -37.51
N ASP A 574 15.72 -50.46 -36.84
CA ASP A 574 15.93 -49.15 -36.22
C ASP A 574 17.04 -48.38 -36.91
N LEU A 575 16.75 -47.17 -37.40
CA LEU A 575 17.76 -46.25 -37.89
C LEU A 575 18.04 -45.20 -36.81
N LEU A 576 19.21 -45.30 -36.19
CA LEU A 576 19.63 -44.45 -35.07
C LEU A 576 20.95 -43.78 -35.40
N GLY A 577 21.11 -42.51 -35.03
CA GLY A 577 22.41 -41.87 -35.22
C GLY A 577 22.46 -40.39 -34.88
N LYS A 578 23.63 -39.81 -35.10
CA LYS A 578 23.89 -38.40 -34.81
C LYS A 578 24.64 -37.73 -35.95
N ALA A 579 24.35 -36.46 -36.16
CA ALA A 579 25.05 -35.63 -37.12
C ALA A 579 25.57 -34.36 -36.46
N ARG A 580 26.84 -34.02 -36.72
CA ARG A 580 27.47 -32.80 -36.21
C ARG A 580 27.29 -31.68 -37.22
N THR A 581 26.37 -30.78 -36.92
CA THR A 581 26.00 -29.68 -37.79
C THR A 581 26.64 -28.38 -37.32
N ARG A 582 27.04 -27.58 -38.31
CA ARG A 582 27.65 -26.27 -38.13
C ARG A 582 26.89 -25.26 -38.99
N TRP A 583 26.52 -24.16 -38.36
CA TRP A 583 25.93 -23.01 -39.04
C TRP A 583 26.94 -21.86 -39.08
N LYS A 584 27.09 -21.21 -40.22
CA LYS A 584 28.01 -20.08 -40.40
C LYS A 584 27.22 -18.87 -40.89
N VAL A 585 27.06 -17.87 -40.02
CA VAL A 585 26.40 -16.59 -40.38
C VAL A 585 27.47 -15.51 -40.44
N GLY A 586 27.81 -15.10 -41.66
CA GLY A 586 28.86 -14.11 -41.87
C GLY A 586 30.23 -14.53 -41.32
N VAL A 587 31.03 -13.57 -40.88
CA VAL A 587 32.41 -13.78 -40.41
C VAL A 587 32.48 -14.13 -38.91
N PHE A 588 31.54 -13.63 -38.11
CA PHE A 588 31.71 -13.57 -36.64
C PHE A 588 30.97 -14.65 -35.85
N VAL A 589 29.90 -15.27 -36.37
CA VAL A 589 29.07 -16.20 -35.59
C VAL A 589 29.17 -17.63 -36.14
N LYS A 590 29.78 -18.52 -35.33
CA LYS A 590 29.93 -19.96 -35.63
C LYS A 590 29.25 -20.77 -34.52
N ILE A 591 28.10 -21.36 -34.83
CA ILE A 591 27.36 -22.21 -33.87
C ILE A 591 27.55 -23.68 -34.29
N ARG A 592 27.89 -24.54 -33.32
CA ARG A 592 28.11 -25.98 -33.51
C ARG A 592 27.19 -26.75 -32.57
N TYR A 593 26.46 -27.73 -33.08
CA TYR A 593 25.58 -28.58 -32.28
C TYR A 593 25.47 -29.97 -32.91
N TRP A 594 24.85 -30.88 -32.16
CA TRP A 594 24.58 -32.25 -32.60
C TRP A 594 23.09 -32.42 -32.79
N THR A 595 22.71 -32.97 -33.94
CA THR A 595 21.34 -33.43 -34.19
C THR A 595 21.29 -34.94 -34.05
N ARG A 596 20.15 -35.47 -33.58
CA ARG A 596 19.97 -36.93 -33.43
C ARG A 596 18.77 -37.39 -34.23
N ILE A 597 18.93 -38.48 -34.98
CA ILE A 597 17.83 -39.14 -35.68
C ILE A 597 17.53 -40.48 -35.01
N SER A 598 16.25 -40.76 -34.85
CA SER A 598 15.74 -42.04 -34.37
C SER A 598 14.47 -42.36 -35.14
N CYS A 599 14.50 -43.46 -35.89
CA CYS A 599 13.44 -43.85 -36.80
C CYS A 599 13.24 -45.37 -36.75
N HIS A 600 12.00 -45.79 -36.49
CA HIS A 600 11.62 -47.21 -36.48
C HIS A 600 10.97 -47.58 -37.81
N LEU A 601 11.55 -48.55 -38.50
CA LEU A 601 11.20 -49.02 -39.83
C LEU A 601 10.54 -50.40 -39.76
N ARG A 602 9.59 -50.67 -40.65
CA ARG A 602 8.99 -52.00 -40.81
C ARG A 602 9.21 -52.52 -42.22
N PHE A 603 9.88 -53.65 -42.31
CA PHE A 603 10.21 -54.35 -43.54
C PHE A 603 9.27 -55.54 -43.73
N PHE A 604 8.52 -55.63 -44.83
CA PHE A 604 7.53 -56.70 -45.04
C PHE A 604 8.10 -57.85 -45.91
N PHE A 605 7.90 -59.12 -45.51
CA PHE A 605 8.45 -60.31 -46.19
C PHE A 605 7.50 -61.54 -46.11
N PRO A 606 7.37 -62.38 -47.15
CA PRO A 606 7.65 -62.08 -48.55
C PRO A 606 6.58 -61.08 -49.04
N GLY A 607 7.00 -59.91 -49.52
CA GLY A 607 6.08 -58.82 -49.90
C GLY A 607 6.73 -57.89 -50.89
N ASN A 608 6.00 -56.94 -51.49
CA ASN A 608 6.37 -56.16 -52.68
C ASN A 608 7.49 -55.08 -52.51
N GLY A 609 8.55 -55.32 -51.73
CA GLY A 609 9.66 -54.35 -51.71
C GLY A 609 9.42 -53.14 -50.79
N THR A 610 8.28 -53.08 -50.10
CA THR A 610 7.86 -51.89 -49.36
C THR A 610 8.40 -51.90 -47.93
N VAL A 611 9.22 -50.90 -47.61
CA VAL A 611 9.62 -50.57 -46.24
C VAL A 611 8.99 -49.25 -45.88
N MET A 612 8.22 -49.21 -44.79
CA MET A 612 7.57 -47.99 -44.35
C MET A 612 8.08 -47.56 -42.98
N PRO A 613 8.37 -46.26 -42.78
CA PRO A 613 8.57 -45.73 -41.44
C PRO A 613 7.25 -45.87 -40.66
N THR A 614 7.36 -46.29 -39.40
CA THR A 614 6.19 -46.49 -38.54
C THR A 614 5.45 -45.18 -38.26
N ASP A 615 6.17 -44.05 -38.33
CA ASP A 615 5.63 -42.69 -38.23
C ASP A 615 6.51 -41.74 -39.08
N ARG A 616 5.92 -41.15 -40.13
CA ARG A 616 6.63 -40.26 -41.08
C ARG A 616 7.15 -38.99 -40.41
N ASP A 617 6.47 -38.46 -39.40
CA ASP A 617 6.85 -37.22 -38.74
C ASP A 617 7.97 -37.42 -37.70
N ARG A 618 8.15 -38.66 -37.22
CA ARG A 618 9.21 -39.01 -36.25
C ARG A 618 10.57 -39.26 -36.87
N CYS A 619 10.65 -39.61 -38.15
CA CYS A 619 11.92 -39.90 -38.82
C CYS A 619 12.68 -38.65 -39.28
N ARG A 620 12.71 -37.63 -38.41
CA ARG A 620 13.37 -36.33 -38.60
C ARG A 620 14.27 -36.03 -37.42
N SER A 621 15.50 -35.62 -37.69
CA SER A 621 16.45 -35.32 -36.62
C SER A 621 16.02 -34.09 -35.81
N ARG A 622 16.21 -34.15 -34.49
CA ARG A 622 15.97 -33.03 -33.56
C ARG A 622 17.27 -32.48 -33.00
#